data_AF-A0A2T2SC77-F1
#
_entry.id   AF-A0A2T2SC77-F1
#
_cell.length_a   1.000
_cell.length_b   1.000
_cell.length_c   1.000
_cell.angle_alpha   90.00
_cell.angle_beta   90.00
_cell.angle_gamma   90.00
#
_symmetry.space_group_name_H-M   'P 1'
#
loop_
_entity.id
_entity.type
_entity.pdbx_description
1 polymer ?
#
loop_
_entity_poly.entity_id
_entity_poly.type
_entity_poly.pdbx_seq_one_letter_code
_entity_poly.pdbx_strand_id
1 'polypeptide(L)'
;RPIAQNELKKAEEAGIEIIEIPVAYDGLAVVAHPENDWADCLTVSELKRIWEPNSSMNNWNQIRDEFPDRELDLYGPGTASGTYDYFTEAIVGESGASRSDFTASEDDNVLVQGIKGTKPSLGYFGLAYYENNAQDLKALGVDPDDRNSGASCVKPSAETVKDGSYRPLSRPLFIYINADKITPTVERFVEFYLDNADELASDVGYVGMPEDAYELARQRFQNRTTGTVFGAEDVDVTGTQVESMLRQTMDGTAADTTTGE
;
A
#
# COMPACT_ATOMS: atom_id res chain seq x y z
N ARG A 1 6.70 -4.63 1.39
CA ARG A 1 7.30 -3.30 1.10
C ARG A 1 8.62 -3.50 0.38
N PRO A 2 9.09 -2.49 -0.37
CA PRO A 2 10.45 -2.50 -0.88
C PRO A 2 11.46 -2.68 0.25
N ILE A 3 12.54 -3.37 -0.07
CA ILE A 3 13.69 -3.53 0.81
C ILE A 3 14.33 -2.16 1.04
N ALA A 4 14.58 -1.81 2.30
CA ALA A 4 15.15 -0.51 2.63
C ALA A 4 16.65 -0.50 2.35
N GLN A 5 17.23 0.68 2.12
CA GLN A 5 18.67 0.85 1.83
C GLN A 5 19.58 0.23 2.90
N ASN A 6 19.19 0.35 4.17
CA ASN A 6 19.93 -0.27 5.28
C ASN A 6 19.82 -1.81 5.28
N GLU A 7 18.75 -2.40 4.74
CA GLU A 7 18.56 -3.84 4.61
C GLU A 7 19.33 -4.39 3.40
N LEU A 8 19.34 -3.67 2.27
CA LEU A 8 20.19 -3.97 1.11
C LEU A 8 21.66 -4.01 1.52
N LYS A 9 22.13 -2.96 2.20
CA LYS A 9 23.51 -2.90 2.68
C LYS A 9 23.86 -4.06 3.62
N LYS A 10 22.94 -4.46 4.51
CA LYS A 10 23.14 -5.64 5.37
C LYS A 10 23.22 -6.94 4.57
N ALA A 11 22.42 -7.08 3.53
CA ALA A 11 22.49 -8.24 2.63
C ALA A 11 23.84 -8.27 1.91
N GLU A 12 24.29 -7.15 1.36
CA GLU A 12 25.60 -7.01 0.70
C GLU A 12 26.77 -7.33 1.66
N GLU A 13 26.75 -6.76 2.87
CA GLU A 13 27.76 -7.03 3.91
C GLU A 13 27.80 -8.51 4.32
N ALA A 14 26.66 -9.20 4.24
CA ALA A 14 26.55 -10.64 4.48
C ALA A 14 26.87 -11.50 3.24
N GLY A 15 27.19 -10.89 2.09
CA GLY A 15 27.42 -11.58 0.82
C GLY A 15 26.16 -12.26 0.28
N ILE A 16 24.98 -11.70 0.55
CA ILE A 16 23.68 -12.21 0.09
C ILE A 16 23.24 -11.39 -1.12
N GLU A 17 23.26 -12.02 -2.30
CA GLU A 17 22.59 -11.46 -3.46
C GLU A 17 21.08 -11.80 -3.41
N ILE A 18 20.24 -10.76 -3.44
CA ILE A 18 18.80 -10.92 -3.41
C ILE A 18 18.20 -10.84 -4.81
N ILE A 19 17.17 -11.65 -5.08
CA ILE A 19 16.24 -11.47 -6.19
C ILE A 19 14.94 -10.92 -5.60
N GLU A 20 14.62 -9.68 -5.94
CA GLU A 20 13.34 -9.04 -5.61
C GLU A 20 12.26 -9.47 -6.61
N ILE A 21 11.15 -10.00 -6.10
CA ILE A 21 10.01 -10.43 -6.91
C ILE A 21 8.73 -9.75 -6.39
N PRO A 22 8.09 -8.87 -7.18
CA PRO A 22 6.77 -8.36 -6.87
C PRO A 22 5.72 -9.47 -7.04
N VAL A 23 4.69 -9.47 -6.20
CA VAL A 23 3.73 -10.59 -6.13
C VAL A 23 2.25 -10.20 -6.13
N ALA A 24 1.93 -9.02 -5.59
CA ALA A 24 0.58 -8.50 -5.46
C ALA A 24 0.66 -7.02 -5.11
N TYR A 25 -0.48 -6.35 -5.02
CA TYR A 25 -0.63 -5.05 -4.42
C TYR A 25 -1.40 -5.13 -3.11
N ASP A 26 -1.00 -4.29 -2.17
CA ASP A 26 -1.71 -3.98 -0.94
C ASP A 26 -2.39 -2.62 -1.10
N GLY A 27 -3.61 -2.49 -0.59
CA GLY A 27 -4.44 -1.30 -0.71
C GLY A 27 -5.19 -1.03 0.59
N LEU A 28 -5.25 0.24 1.01
CA LEU A 28 -5.94 0.68 2.22
C LEU A 28 -7.09 1.62 1.89
N ALA A 29 -8.28 1.37 2.43
CA ALA A 29 -9.40 2.28 2.26
C ALA A 29 -9.48 3.24 3.45
N VAL A 30 -9.68 4.53 3.16
CA VAL A 30 -10.19 5.50 4.15
C VAL A 30 -11.71 5.51 4.03
N VAL A 31 -12.40 5.27 5.13
CA VAL A 31 -13.86 5.12 5.13
C VAL A 31 -14.51 5.99 6.20
N ALA A 32 -15.77 6.32 5.95
CA ALA A 32 -16.65 7.01 6.88
C ALA A 32 -18.00 6.28 6.96
N HIS A 33 -18.84 6.74 7.88
CA HIS A 33 -20.23 6.30 7.98
C HIS A 33 -20.95 6.47 6.62
N PRO A 34 -21.85 5.55 6.21
CA PRO A 34 -22.51 5.58 4.90
C PRO A 34 -23.34 6.86 4.64
N GLU A 35 -23.89 7.47 5.71
CA GLU A 35 -24.61 8.75 5.64
C GLU A 35 -23.70 10.00 5.73
N ASN A 36 -22.38 9.86 5.68
CA ASN A 36 -21.48 11.02 5.63
C ASN A 36 -21.70 11.76 4.29
N ASP A 37 -22.25 12.98 4.36
CA ASP A 37 -22.58 13.82 3.22
C ASP A 37 -21.70 15.07 3.09
N TRP A 38 -20.68 15.23 3.94
CA TRP A 38 -19.79 16.40 3.96
C TRP A 38 -18.39 16.12 3.40
N ALA A 39 -17.87 14.89 3.56
CA ALA A 39 -16.56 14.50 3.08
C ALA A 39 -16.69 13.47 1.96
N ASP A 40 -16.17 13.80 0.77
CA ASP A 40 -15.94 12.84 -0.32
C ASP A 40 -14.46 12.58 -0.57
N CYS A 41 -13.59 13.47 -0.05
CA CYS A 41 -12.17 13.46 -0.31
C CYS A 41 -11.38 14.09 0.84
N LEU A 42 -10.27 13.47 1.23
CA LEU A 42 -9.26 14.03 2.13
C LEU A 42 -7.88 14.02 1.46
N THR A 43 -7.07 15.04 1.74
CA THR A 43 -5.67 15.05 1.30
C THR A 43 -4.80 14.21 2.24
N VAL A 44 -3.63 13.78 1.77
CA VAL A 44 -2.61 13.16 2.64
C VAL A 44 -2.22 14.10 3.78
N SER A 45 -2.10 15.41 3.53
CA SER A 45 -1.77 16.40 4.55
C SER A 45 -2.86 16.54 5.63
N GLU A 46 -4.13 16.42 5.25
CA GLU A 46 -5.26 16.39 6.19
C GLU A 46 -5.28 15.10 7.00
N LEU A 47 -5.12 13.96 6.32
CA LEU A 47 -5.01 12.66 6.99
C LEU A 47 -3.85 12.66 7.99
N LYS A 48 -2.68 13.22 7.62
CA LYS A 48 -1.53 13.37 8.51
C LYS A 48 -1.90 14.15 9.77
N ARG A 49 -2.50 15.33 9.63
CA ARG A 49 -2.91 16.16 10.79
C ARG A 49 -3.94 15.47 11.68
N ILE A 50 -4.80 14.62 11.11
CA ILE A 50 -5.78 13.84 11.87
C ILE A 50 -5.08 12.74 12.69
N TRP A 51 -4.12 12.03 12.10
CA TRP A 51 -3.57 10.78 12.63
C TRP A 51 -2.18 10.90 13.29
N GLU A 52 -1.48 12.02 13.14
CA GLU A 52 -0.12 12.20 13.68
C GLU A 52 -0.08 12.15 15.23
N PRO A 53 1.06 11.75 15.82
CA PRO A 53 1.23 11.73 17.27
C PRO A 53 0.85 13.06 17.93
N ASN A 54 0.10 12.98 19.04
CA ASN A 54 -0.38 14.14 19.80
C ASN A 54 -1.34 15.07 19.05
N SER A 55 -1.91 14.64 17.92
CA SER A 55 -3.02 15.38 17.31
C SER A 55 -4.16 15.54 18.33
N SER A 56 -4.65 16.78 18.44
CA SER A 56 -5.81 17.12 19.27
C SER A 56 -7.08 17.31 18.44
N MET A 57 -7.04 16.96 17.15
CA MET A 57 -8.20 17.04 16.29
C MET A 57 -9.28 16.07 16.77
N ASN A 58 -10.44 16.59 17.11
CA ASN A 58 -11.58 15.83 17.61
C ASN A 58 -12.91 16.31 17.02
N ASN A 59 -12.86 17.15 15.97
CA ASN A 59 -14.04 17.65 15.28
C ASN A 59 -13.79 17.78 13.77
N TRP A 60 -14.81 17.49 12.97
CA TRP A 60 -14.73 17.57 11.51
C TRP A 60 -14.42 18.97 10.99
N ASN A 61 -14.97 20.02 11.62
CA ASN A 61 -14.71 21.40 11.22
C ASN A 61 -13.26 21.87 11.44
N GLN A 62 -12.44 21.12 12.20
CA GLN A 62 -11.01 21.39 12.38
C GLN A 62 -10.16 20.92 11.20
N ILE A 63 -10.70 19.98 10.39
CA ILE A 63 -10.08 19.51 9.15
C ILE A 63 -10.29 20.57 8.08
N ARG A 64 -11.55 21.01 7.91
CA ARG A 64 -11.96 22.05 6.97
C ARG A 64 -13.13 22.86 7.56
N ASP A 65 -13.08 24.19 7.45
CA ASP A 65 -14.10 25.08 7.99
C ASP A 65 -15.51 24.82 7.41
N GLU A 66 -15.60 24.31 6.19
CA GLU A 66 -16.86 23.93 5.55
C GLU A 66 -17.49 22.63 6.06
N PHE A 67 -16.73 21.81 6.79
CA PHE A 67 -17.26 20.58 7.40
C PHE A 67 -18.11 20.90 8.63
N PRO A 68 -19.07 20.02 8.99
CA PRO A 68 -19.98 20.29 10.10
C PRO A 68 -19.25 20.30 11.45
N ASP A 69 -19.79 21.05 12.41
CA ASP A 69 -19.40 20.98 13.81
C ASP A 69 -19.92 19.67 14.43
N ARG A 70 -19.16 18.59 14.23
CA ARG A 70 -19.44 17.23 14.69
C ARG A 70 -18.16 16.60 15.19
N GLU A 71 -18.28 15.87 16.31
CA GLU A 71 -17.19 15.09 16.89
C GLU A 71 -16.54 14.17 15.84
N LEU A 72 -15.22 13.99 15.88
CA LEU A 72 -14.49 13.12 14.96
C LEU A 72 -14.10 11.84 15.69
N ASP A 73 -14.90 10.78 15.50
CA ASP A 73 -14.64 9.47 16.10
C ASP A 73 -13.73 8.63 15.21
N LEU A 74 -12.55 8.27 15.70
CA LEU A 74 -11.53 7.58 14.90
C LEU A 74 -11.52 6.07 15.14
N TYR A 75 -11.43 5.31 14.06
CA TYR A 75 -11.39 3.85 14.05
C TYR A 75 -10.24 3.34 13.18
N GLY A 76 -9.50 2.34 13.64
CA GLY A 76 -8.40 1.78 12.84
C GLY A 76 -7.88 0.45 13.37
N PRO A 77 -7.00 -0.22 12.61
CA PRO A 77 -6.39 -1.46 13.01
C PRO A 77 -5.55 -1.27 14.28
N GLY A 78 -5.37 -2.34 15.05
CA GLY A 78 -4.50 -2.33 16.22
C GLY A 78 -3.02 -2.19 15.85
N THR A 79 -2.19 -1.83 16.84
CA THR A 79 -0.77 -1.52 16.64
C THR A 79 0.09 -2.71 16.25
N ALA A 80 -0.46 -3.94 16.28
CA ALA A 80 0.22 -5.14 15.81
C ALA A 80 -0.07 -5.44 14.32
N SER A 81 -0.95 -4.66 13.69
CA SER A 81 -1.38 -4.87 12.31
C SER A 81 -0.41 -4.24 11.30
N GLY A 82 -0.06 -4.98 10.24
CA GLY A 82 0.70 -4.43 9.11
C GLY A 82 -0.04 -3.31 8.36
N THR A 83 -1.37 -3.25 8.47
CA THR A 83 -2.22 -2.17 7.97
C THR A 83 -1.98 -0.88 8.74
N TYR A 84 -1.83 -0.97 10.07
CA TYR A 84 -1.44 0.15 10.93
C TYR A 84 -0.04 0.66 10.59
N ASP A 85 0.93 -0.25 10.49
CA ASP A 85 2.31 0.09 10.15
C ASP A 85 2.41 0.81 8.80
N TYR A 86 1.66 0.34 7.80
CA TYR A 86 1.67 0.94 6.48
C TYR A 86 0.95 2.29 6.43
N PHE A 87 -0.24 2.39 7.02
CA PHE A 87 -0.98 3.65 7.01
C PHE A 87 -0.16 4.77 7.66
N THR A 88 0.45 4.49 8.81
CA THR A 88 1.29 5.47 9.52
C THR A 88 2.55 5.83 8.74
N GLU A 89 3.21 4.88 8.10
CA GLU A 89 4.33 5.15 7.20
C GLU A 89 3.91 6.05 6.02
N ALA A 90 2.82 5.68 5.32
CA ALA A 90 2.37 6.37 4.10
C ALA A 90 1.77 7.75 4.36
N ILE A 91 1.07 7.94 5.48
CA ILE A 91 0.35 9.17 5.80
C ILE A 91 1.14 10.07 6.74
N VAL A 92 1.73 9.51 7.80
CA VAL A 92 2.44 10.30 8.83
C VAL A 92 3.93 10.45 8.46
N GLY A 93 4.48 9.48 7.75
CA GLY A 93 5.89 9.44 7.32
C GLY A 93 6.78 8.58 8.21
N GLU A 94 6.22 7.93 9.23
CA GLU A 94 6.95 7.05 10.14
C GLU A 94 6.07 5.87 10.54
N SER A 95 6.56 4.67 10.27
CA SER A 95 5.85 3.43 10.63
C SER A 95 5.64 3.36 12.14
N GLY A 96 4.41 3.12 12.55
CA GLY A 96 3.98 3.03 13.93
C GLY A 96 3.67 4.37 14.60
N ALA A 97 3.90 5.50 13.91
CA ALA A 97 3.66 6.83 14.46
C ALA A 97 2.20 7.26 14.25
N SER A 98 1.39 7.15 15.30
CA SER A 98 0.03 7.69 15.31
C SER A 98 -0.35 8.25 16.68
N ARG A 99 -1.41 9.06 16.72
CA ARG A 99 -2.17 9.32 17.95
C ARG A 99 -2.67 7.99 18.55
N SER A 100 -2.93 7.98 19.85
CA SER A 100 -3.31 6.75 20.60
C SER A 100 -4.76 6.71 21.06
N ASP A 101 -5.50 7.80 20.87
CA ASP A 101 -6.87 8.03 21.33
C ASP A 101 -7.92 7.69 20.26
N PHE A 102 -7.68 6.66 19.46
CA PHE A 102 -8.65 6.11 18.50
C PHE A 102 -9.15 4.72 18.94
N THR A 103 -10.27 4.28 18.40
CA THR A 103 -10.78 2.93 18.63
C THR A 103 -10.00 1.93 17.77
N ALA A 104 -9.08 1.21 18.40
CA ALA A 104 -8.26 0.19 17.77
C ALA A 104 -8.93 -1.21 17.85
N SER A 105 -8.83 -1.99 16.77
CA SER A 105 -9.25 -3.41 16.76
C SER A 105 -8.34 -4.24 15.85
N GLU A 106 -8.08 -5.48 16.23
CA GLU A 106 -7.43 -6.48 15.37
C GLU A 106 -8.46 -7.23 14.50
N ASP A 107 -9.76 -7.01 14.72
CA ASP A 107 -10.86 -7.55 13.93
C ASP A 107 -11.48 -6.43 13.09
N ASP A 108 -11.32 -6.50 11.77
CA ASP A 108 -11.86 -5.52 10.82
C ASP A 108 -13.39 -5.44 10.89
N ASN A 109 -14.11 -6.52 11.23
CA ASN A 109 -15.57 -6.46 11.36
C ASN A 109 -15.99 -5.57 12.53
N VAL A 110 -15.21 -5.53 13.61
CA VAL A 110 -15.46 -4.61 14.73
C VAL A 110 -15.29 -3.16 14.27
N LEU A 111 -14.30 -2.88 13.40
CA LEU A 111 -14.12 -1.55 12.81
C LEU A 111 -15.30 -1.18 11.91
N VAL A 112 -15.75 -2.08 11.04
CA VAL A 112 -16.92 -1.89 10.19
C VAL A 112 -18.16 -1.57 11.03
N GLN A 113 -18.44 -2.36 12.07
CA GLN A 113 -19.59 -2.10 12.94
C GLN A 113 -19.46 -0.77 13.71
N GLY A 114 -18.26 -0.44 14.18
CA GLY A 114 -17.99 0.84 14.84
C GLY A 114 -18.29 2.04 13.96
N ILE A 115 -17.79 2.02 12.72
CA ILE A 115 -17.97 3.10 11.74
C ILE A 115 -19.41 3.17 11.25
N LYS A 116 -20.05 2.03 10.96
CA LYS A 116 -21.47 1.97 10.60
C LYS A 116 -22.39 2.45 11.73
N GLY A 117 -22.02 2.21 12.99
CA GLY A 117 -22.81 2.62 14.16
C GLY A 117 -22.63 4.08 14.57
N THR A 118 -21.59 4.74 14.08
CA THR A 118 -21.13 6.04 14.60
C THR A 118 -21.11 7.08 13.49
N LYS A 119 -22.17 7.89 13.39
CA LYS A 119 -22.36 8.82 12.25
C LYS A 119 -21.17 9.71 11.91
N PRO A 120 -20.43 10.27 12.89
CA PRO A 120 -19.34 11.16 12.56
C PRO A 120 -17.99 10.44 12.60
N SER A 121 -17.97 9.12 12.36
CA SER A 121 -16.74 8.35 12.34
C SER A 121 -15.90 8.56 11.08
N LEU A 122 -14.59 8.46 11.24
CA LEU A 122 -13.60 8.26 10.19
C LEU A 122 -12.73 7.06 10.58
N GLY A 123 -12.40 6.21 9.62
CA GLY A 123 -11.45 5.14 9.86
C GLY A 123 -10.70 4.70 8.62
N TYR A 124 -9.79 3.76 8.81
CA TYR A 124 -9.07 3.11 7.72
C TYR A 124 -8.86 1.63 8.02
N PHE A 125 -8.78 0.81 6.97
CA PHE A 125 -8.40 -0.61 7.05
C PHE A 125 -8.15 -1.15 5.62
N GLY A 126 -7.86 -2.45 5.50
CA GLY A 126 -7.57 -3.08 4.21
C GLY A 126 -8.70 -2.95 3.18
N LEU A 127 -8.35 -2.68 1.93
CA LEU A 127 -9.28 -2.45 0.83
C LEU A 127 -10.33 -3.56 0.68
N ALA A 128 -9.90 -4.83 0.71
CA ALA A 128 -10.82 -5.95 0.52
C ALA A 128 -11.91 -6.02 1.60
N TYR A 129 -11.59 -5.65 2.84
CA TYR A 129 -12.59 -5.57 3.90
C TYR A 129 -13.61 -4.47 3.63
N TYR A 130 -13.18 -3.35 3.02
CA TYR A 130 -14.11 -2.30 2.61
C TYR A 130 -14.98 -2.80 1.46
N GLU A 131 -14.40 -3.42 0.43
CA GLU A 131 -15.14 -3.91 -0.74
C GLU A 131 -16.22 -4.93 -0.32
N ASN A 132 -15.91 -5.83 0.62
CA ASN A 132 -16.87 -6.78 1.19
C ASN A 132 -17.99 -6.13 2.01
N ASN A 133 -17.81 -4.89 2.45
CA ASN A 133 -18.76 -4.13 3.28
C ASN A 133 -19.17 -2.79 2.64
N ALA A 134 -19.03 -2.65 1.31
CA ALA A 134 -19.22 -1.38 0.63
C ALA A 134 -20.66 -0.83 0.71
N GLN A 135 -21.65 -1.70 0.98
CA GLN A 135 -23.03 -1.26 1.25
C GLN A 135 -23.21 -0.59 2.62
N ASP A 136 -22.28 -0.83 3.55
CA ASP A 136 -22.39 -0.46 4.95
C ASP A 136 -21.49 0.73 5.31
N LEU A 137 -20.64 1.17 4.39
CA LEU A 137 -19.58 2.14 4.59
C LEU A 137 -19.47 3.06 3.38
N LYS A 138 -18.96 4.27 3.59
CA LYS A 138 -18.60 5.19 2.51
C LYS A 138 -17.08 5.28 2.39
N ALA A 139 -16.50 4.82 1.28
CA ALA A 139 -15.11 5.16 0.99
C ALA A 139 -14.95 6.65 0.65
N LEU A 140 -13.95 7.28 1.26
CA LEU A 140 -13.47 8.60 0.89
C LEU A 140 -12.37 8.44 -0.14
N GLY A 141 -12.32 9.36 -1.10
CA GLY A 141 -11.16 9.47 -1.95
C GLY A 141 -9.97 10.06 -1.19
N VAL A 142 -8.77 9.76 -1.67
CA VAL A 142 -7.53 10.34 -1.18
C VAL A 142 -6.89 11.15 -2.30
N ASP A 143 -6.56 12.40 -1.97
CA ASP A 143 -5.71 13.26 -2.79
C ASP A 143 -4.27 13.15 -2.26
N PRO A 144 -3.31 12.69 -3.08
CA PRO A 144 -1.94 12.46 -2.62
C PRO A 144 -1.17 13.74 -2.28
N ASP A 145 -1.62 14.87 -2.79
CA ASP A 145 -0.94 16.15 -2.63
C ASP A 145 -1.78 17.08 -1.74
N ASP A 146 -1.62 18.40 -1.86
CA ASP A 146 -2.48 19.38 -1.18
C ASP A 146 -3.68 19.79 -2.01
N ARG A 147 -4.71 20.35 -1.35
CA ARG A 147 -5.90 20.87 -2.03
C ARG A 147 -5.49 21.86 -3.13
N ASN A 148 -6.05 21.66 -4.33
CA ASN A 148 -5.81 22.50 -5.52
C ASN A 148 -4.38 22.43 -6.08
N SER A 149 -3.59 21.43 -5.72
CA SER A 149 -2.29 21.13 -6.34
C SER A 149 -2.38 20.67 -7.80
N GLY A 150 -3.58 20.20 -8.21
CA GLY A 150 -3.84 19.63 -9.54
C GLY A 150 -3.90 18.10 -9.55
N ALA A 151 -3.53 17.43 -8.44
CA ALA A 151 -3.81 16.01 -8.27
C ALA A 151 -5.32 15.74 -8.18
N SER A 152 -5.72 14.56 -8.64
CA SER A 152 -7.11 14.12 -8.56
C SER A 152 -7.32 13.32 -7.29
N CYS A 153 -8.47 13.55 -6.66
CA CYS A 153 -8.91 12.70 -5.57
C CYS A 153 -9.33 11.32 -6.13
N VAL A 154 -8.70 10.26 -5.65
CA VAL A 154 -8.93 8.90 -6.17
C VAL A 154 -9.61 8.05 -5.09
N LYS A 155 -10.68 7.34 -5.46
CA LYS A 155 -11.35 6.40 -4.54
C LYS A 155 -10.64 5.05 -4.53
N PRO A 156 -10.59 4.37 -3.38
CA PRO A 156 -10.02 3.03 -3.29
C PRO A 156 -10.84 2.02 -4.11
N SER A 157 -10.16 1.25 -4.95
CA SER A 157 -10.69 0.07 -5.64
C SER A 157 -9.55 -0.81 -6.13
N ALA A 158 -9.83 -2.08 -6.43
CA ALA A 158 -8.85 -2.94 -7.09
C ALA A 158 -8.30 -2.34 -8.40
N GLU A 159 -9.14 -1.63 -9.17
CA GLU A 159 -8.73 -0.97 -10.41
C GLU A 159 -7.71 0.16 -10.16
N THR A 160 -8.02 1.06 -9.23
CA THR A 160 -7.17 2.23 -8.93
C THR A 160 -5.89 1.85 -8.16
N VAL A 161 -5.89 0.70 -7.51
CA VAL A 161 -4.68 0.08 -6.95
C VAL A 161 -3.82 -0.51 -8.08
N LYS A 162 -4.42 -1.28 -9.00
CA LYS A 162 -3.67 -1.92 -10.11
C LYS A 162 -3.03 -0.91 -11.05
N ASP A 163 -3.73 0.19 -11.36
CA ASP A 163 -3.23 1.21 -12.29
C ASP A 163 -2.29 2.23 -11.64
N GLY A 164 -2.10 2.15 -10.32
CA GLY A 164 -1.22 3.03 -9.54
C GLY A 164 -1.80 4.41 -9.23
N SER A 165 -3.04 4.72 -9.60
CA SER A 165 -3.64 6.04 -9.35
C SER A 165 -3.96 6.29 -7.88
N TYR A 166 -4.23 5.25 -7.09
CA TYR A 166 -4.60 5.36 -5.68
C TYR A 166 -3.36 5.40 -4.76
N ARG A 167 -2.67 6.54 -4.73
CA ARG A 167 -1.50 6.80 -3.87
C ARG A 167 -1.83 7.74 -2.69
N PRO A 168 -1.12 7.66 -1.56
CA PRO A 168 -0.01 6.75 -1.25
C PRO A 168 -0.45 5.44 -0.59
N LEU A 169 -1.76 5.20 -0.49
CA LEU A 169 -2.38 4.08 0.23
C LEU A 169 -2.49 2.79 -0.59
N SER A 170 -1.69 2.67 -1.66
CA SER A 170 -1.43 1.43 -2.35
C SER A 170 0.06 1.22 -2.58
N ARG A 171 0.51 -0.03 -2.45
CA ARG A 171 1.92 -0.41 -2.64
C ARG A 171 2.05 -1.82 -3.20
N PRO A 172 3.14 -2.10 -3.93
CA PRO A 172 3.51 -3.46 -4.26
C PRO A 172 3.97 -4.26 -3.04
N LEU A 173 3.65 -5.55 -3.06
CA LEU A 173 4.13 -6.58 -2.16
C LEU A 173 5.21 -7.41 -2.85
N PHE A 174 6.15 -7.92 -2.06
CA PHE A 174 7.35 -8.58 -2.56
C PHE A 174 7.66 -9.84 -1.77
N ILE A 175 8.29 -10.80 -2.45
CA ILE A 175 9.14 -11.80 -1.83
C ILE A 175 10.60 -11.52 -2.24
N TYR A 176 11.53 -11.81 -1.32
CA TYR A 176 12.97 -11.67 -1.54
C TYR A 176 13.63 -13.03 -1.45
N ILE A 177 14.38 -13.41 -2.48
CA ILE A 177 15.01 -14.73 -2.58
C ILE A 177 16.52 -14.56 -2.54
N ASN A 178 17.19 -15.32 -1.69
CA ASN A 178 18.65 -15.41 -1.72
C ASN A 178 19.07 -16.24 -2.93
N ALA A 179 19.76 -15.62 -3.89
CA ALA A 179 20.15 -16.22 -5.16
C ALA A 179 21.02 -17.48 -4.96
N ASP A 180 21.92 -17.48 -3.97
CA ASP A 180 22.83 -18.58 -3.66
C ASP A 180 22.14 -19.78 -2.97
N LYS A 181 20.90 -19.61 -2.53
CA LYS A 181 20.13 -20.65 -1.80
C LYS A 181 19.03 -21.27 -2.64
N ILE A 182 19.01 -21.01 -3.94
CA ILE A 182 18.00 -21.59 -4.83
C ILE A 182 18.32 -23.07 -5.08
N THR A 183 17.47 -23.91 -4.54
CA THR A 183 17.43 -25.36 -4.79
C THR A 183 16.25 -25.67 -5.73
N PRO A 184 16.15 -26.88 -6.29
CA PRO A 184 14.98 -27.28 -7.07
C PRO A 184 13.65 -27.12 -6.32
N THR A 185 13.66 -27.25 -4.99
CA THR A 185 12.48 -27.03 -4.15
C THR A 185 12.10 -25.56 -4.06
N VAL A 186 13.09 -24.67 -3.90
CA VAL A 186 12.86 -23.22 -3.87
C VAL A 186 12.37 -22.75 -5.23
N GLU A 187 12.99 -23.23 -6.31
CA GLU A 187 12.57 -22.91 -7.68
C GLU A 187 11.11 -23.28 -7.91
N ARG A 188 10.73 -24.53 -7.61
CA ARG A 188 9.35 -24.99 -7.76
C ARG A 188 8.36 -24.25 -6.86
N PHE A 189 8.80 -23.84 -5.65
CA PHE A 189 7.96 -23.03 -4.77
C PHE A 189 7.70 -21.64 -5.38
N VAL A 190 8.72 -20.98 -5.92
CA VAL A 190 8.59 -19.64 -6.50
C VAL A 190 7.76 -19.67 -7.79
N GLU A 191 7.96 -20.68 -8.63
CA GLU A 191 7.13 -20.91 -9.82
C GLU A 191 5.66 -21.12 -9.43
N PHE A 192 5.40 -22.04 -8.50
CA PHE A 192 4.05 -22.26 -7.97
C PHE A 192 3.45 -20.97 -7.39
N TYR A 193 4.24 -20.22 -6.61
CA TYR A 193 3.79 -18.97 -6.02
C TYR A 193 3.33 -17.99 -7.11
N LEU A 194 4.17 -17.74 -8.13
CA LEU A 194 3.84 -16.81 -9.21
C LEU A 194 2.71 -17.29 -10.11
N ASP A 195 2.56 -18.60 -10.32
CA ASP A 195 1.47 -19.17 -11.11
C ASP A 195 0.09 -19.02 -10.43
N ASN A 196 0.06 -18.86 -9.10
CA ASN A 196 -1.17 -18.80 -8.32
C ASN A 196 -1.38 -17.45 -7.62
N ALA A 197 -0.43 -16.52 -7.72
CA ALA A 197 -0.42 -15.29 -6.94
C ALA A 197 -1.63 -14.38 -7.23
N ASP A 198 -2.11 -14.28 -8.48
CA ASP A 198 -3.24 -13.43 -8.84
C ASP A 198 -4.54 -13.85 -8.11
N GLU A 199 -4.88 -15.13 -8.23
CA GLU A 199 -6.06 -15.73 -7.60
C GLU A 199 -5.94 -15.69 -6.07
N LEU A 200 -4.82 -16.19 -5.54
CA LEU A 200 -4.63 -16.29 -4.10
C LEU A 200 -4.52 -14.92 -3.42
N ALA A 201 -3.94 -13.91 -4.08
CA ALA A 201 -3.92 -12.55 -3.54
C ALA A 201 -5.33 -12.03 -3.31
N SER A 202 -6.21 -12.21 -4.30
CA SER A 202 -7.60 -11.77 -4.22
C SER A 202 -8.37 -12.50 -3.10
N ASP A 203 -8.15 -13.82 -2.95
CA ASP A 203 -8.79 -14.63 -1.91
C ASP A 203 -8.44 -14.20 -0.48
N VAL A 204 -7.23 -13.68 -0.28
CA VAL A 204 -6.76 -13.25 1.05
C VAL A 204 -6.83 -11.73 1.26
N GLY A 205 -7.46 -11.01 0.32
CA GLY A 205 -7.77 -9.58 0.47
C GLY A 205 -6.71 -8.61 -0.05
N TYR A 206 -5.82 -9.07 -0.91
CA TYR A 206 -4.90 -8.26 -1.71
C TYR A 206 -5.39 -8.14 -3.16
N VAL A 207 -4.67 -7.34 -3.95
CA VAL A 207 -5.01 -7.09 -5.34
C VAL A 207 -3.96 -7.75 -6.23
N GLY A 208 -4.37 -8.68 -7.09
CA GLY A 208 -3.47 -9.31 -8.05
C GLY A 208 -2.87 -8.32 -9.05
N MET A 209 -1.67 -8.59 -9.53
CA MET A 209 -0.99 -7.73 -10.52
C MET A 209 -1.52 -7.99 -11.95
N PRO A 210 -1.27 -7.08 -12.89
CA PRO A 210 -1.43 -7.39 -14.32
C PRO A 210 -0.66 -8.65 -14.76
N GLU A 211 -1.18 -9.39 -15.75
CA GLU A 211 -0.57 -10.64 -16.23
C GLU A 211 0.88 -10.44 -16.73
N ASP A 212 1.13 -9.33 -17.42
CA ASP A 212 2.46 -8.96 -17.89
C ASP A 212 3.45 -8.67 -16.74
N ALA A 213 3.00 -8.10 -15.62
CA ALA A 213 3.82 -7.96 -14.41
C ALA A 213 4.23 -9.33 -13.85
N TYR A 214 3.35 -10.32 -13.83
CA TYR A 214 3.69 -11.68 -13.41
C TYR A 214 4.70 -12.35 -14.35
N GLU A 215 4.55 -12.17 -15.67
CA GLU A 215 5.51 -12.67 -16.65
C GLU A 215 6.90 -12.05 -16.45
N LEU A 216 6.97 -10.73 -16.26
CA LEU A 216 8.22 -10.01 -16.01
C LEU A 216 8.88 -10.44 -14.69
N ALA A 217 8.09 -10.60 -13.62
CA ALA A 217 8.58 -11.11 -12.34
C ALA A 217 9.15 -12.53 -12.46
N ARG A 218 8.48 -13.40 -13.25
CA ARG A 218 8.96 -14.75 -13.54
C ARG A 218 10.25 -14.74 -14.35
N GLN A 219 10.36 -13.90 -15.38
CA GLN A 219 11.58 -13.75 -16.16
C GLN A 219 12.75 -13.28 -15.30
N ARG A 220 12.51 -12.30 -14.42
CA ARG A 220 13.51 -11.82 -13.45
C ARG A 220 14.04 -12.97 -12.58
N PHE A 221 13.16 -13.84 -12.08
CA PHE A 221 13.53 -15.00 -11.29
C PHE A 221 14.31 -16.06 -12.07
N GLN A 222 13.82 -16.42 -13.26
CA GLN A 222 14.43 -17.43 -14.14
C GLN A 222 15.82 -17.01 -14.61
N ASN A 223 15.99 -15.72 -14.90
CA ASN A 223 17.28 -15.13 -15.30
C ASN A 223 18.23 -14.90 -14.11
N ARG A 224 17.80 -15.22 -12.88
CA ARG A 224 18.55 -14.95 -11.65
C ARG A 224 18.97 -13.47 -11.52
N THR A 225 18.13 -12.55 -11.99
CA THR A 225 18.46 -11.12 -11.96
C THR A 225 18.41 -10.61 -10.52
N THR A 226 19.57 -10.30 -9.96
CA THR A 226 19.73 -9.86 -8.58
C THR A 226 19.49 -8.35 -8.42
N GLY A 227 19.45 -7.88 -7.17
CA GLY A 227 19.22 -6.49 -6.81
C GLY A 227 17.74 -6.11 -6.67
N THR A 228 17.51 -4.82 -6.43
CA THR A 228 16.18 -4.22 -6.27
C THR A 228 15.87 -3.24 -7.39
N VAL A 229 14.60 -3.19 -7.79
CA VAL A 229 14.03 -2.16 -8.69
C VAL A 229 13.27 -1.12 -7.85
N PHE A 230 12.64 -1.56 -6.77
CA PHE A 230 11.68 -0.78 -6.01
C PHE A 230 12.27 -0.15 -4.74
N GLY A 231 13.41 -0.63 -4.28
CA GLY A 231 14.13 -0.12 -3.11
C GLY A 231 15.27 0.83 -3.46
N ALA A 232 15.47 1.17 -4.74
CA ALA A 232 16.52 2.10 -5.18
C ALA A 232 16.32 3.50 -4.56
N GLU A 233 17.41 4.23 -4.35
CA GLU A 233 17.35 5.60 -3.83
C GLU A 233 16.42 6.46 -4.69
N ASP A 234 15.59 7.28 -4.03
CA ASP A 234 14.61 8.18 -4.65
C ASP A 234 13.46 7.54 -5.44
N VAL A 235 13.22 6.22 -5.29
CA VAL A 235 12.05 5.55 -5.87
C VAL A 235 10.88 5.56 -4.88
N ASP A 236 9.88 6.40 -5.16
CA ASP A 236 8.56 6.30 -4.52
C ASP A 236 7.76 5.17 -5.18
N VAL A 237 7.50 4.12 -4.41
CA VAL A 237 6.77 2.94 -4.90
C VAL A 237 5.26 3.07 -4.73
N THR A 238 4.78 4.13 -4.09
CA THR A 238 3.37 4.33 -3.84
C THR A 238 2.67 4.66 -5.16
N GLY A 239 1.57 3.96 -5.46
CA GLY A 239 0.91 4.11 -6.76
C GLY A 239 1.78 3.75 -7.97
N THR A 240 2.75 2.84 -7.79
CA THR A 240 3.62 2.42 -8.88
C THR A 240 3.04 1.26 -9.67
N GLN A 241 3.10 1.39 -11.00
CA GLN A 241 2.86 0.32 -11.95
C GLN A 241 4.08 -0.61 -12.02
N VAL A 242 3.97 -1.79 -11.40
CA VAL A 242 5.05 -2.79 -11.30
C VAL A 242 5.62 -3.17 -12.67
N GLU A 243 4.77 -3.39 -13.66
CA GLU A 243 5.14 -3.77 -15.02
C GLU A 243 6.00 -2.69 -15.69
N SER A 244 5.67 -1.42 -15.47
CA SER A 244 6.40 -0.28 -16.03
C SER A 244 7.81 -0.20 -15.46
N MET A 245 7.96 -0.39 -14.15
CA MET A 245 9.27 -0.39 -13.48
C MET A 245 10.13 -1.59 -13.91
N LEU A 246 9.55 -2.79 -13.96
CA LEU A 246 10.28 -3.99 -14.37
C LEU A 246 10.80 -3.85 -15.81
N ARG A 247 9.97 -3.37 -16.76
CA ARG A 247 10.41 -3.13 -18.15
C ARG A 247 11.57 -2.16 -18.25
N GLN A 248 11.49 -1.01 -17.57
CA GLN A 248 12.52 0.01 -17.62
C GLN A 248 13.90 -0.54 -17.20
N THR A 249 13.94 -1.42 -16.21
CA THR A 249 15.19 -2.05 -15.77
C THR A 249 15.72 -3.11 -16.75
N MET A 250 14.84 -3.86 -17.40
CA MET A 250 15.25 -4.86 -18.40
C MET A 250 15.85 -4.18 -19.65
N ASP A 251 15.24 -3.10 -20.12
CA ASP A 251 15.74 -2.35 -21.28
C ASP A 251 17.06 -1.63 -20.97
N GLY A 252 17.22 -1.09 -19.75
CA GLY A 252 18.46 -0.48 -19.29
C GLY A 252 19.64 -1.47 -19.20
N THR A 253 19.36 -2.71 -18.78
CA THR A 253 20.37 -3.78 -18.69
C THR A 253 20.81 -4.27 -20.08
N ALA A 254 19.89 -4.30 -21.05
CA ALA A 254 20.22 -4.67 -22.43
C ALA A 254 21.11 -3.63 -23.12
N ALA A 255 20.89 -2.33 -22.88
CA ALA A 255 21.69 -1.26 -23.48
C ALA A 255 23.17 -1.30 -23.03
N ASP A 256 23.43 -1.63 -21.76
CA ASP A 256 24.79 -1.66 -21.19
C ASP A 256 25.63 -2.86 -21.66
N THR A 257 24.99 -3.91 -22.22
CA THR A 257 25.70 -5.05 -22.82
C THR A 257 26.21 -4.80 -24.24
N THR A 258 25.84 -3.68 -24.88
CA THR A 258 26.16 -3.40 -26.29
C THR A 258 27.34 -2.44 -26.49
N THR A 259 27.91 -1.89 -25.43
CA THR A 259 29.03 -0.92 -25.48
C THR A 259 30.38 -1.50 -25.06
N GLY A 260 30.44 -2.81 -24.83
CA GLY A 260 31.64 -3.55 -24.44
C GLY A 260 32.04 -4.64 -25.44
N GLU A 261 32.30 -4.27 -26.71
CA GLU A 261 33.12 -5.05 -27.65
C GLU A 261 34.20 -4.17 -28.30
#